data_AF-A0A1W1GU85-F1
#
_entry.id   AF-A0A1W1GU85-F1
#
_cell.length_a   1.000
_cell.length_b   1.000
_cell.length_c   1.000
_cell.angle_alpha   90.00
_cell.angle_beta   90.00
_cell.angle_gamma   90.00
#
_symmetry.space_group_name_H-M   'P 1'
#
loop_
_entity.id
_entity.type
_entity.pdbx_description
1 polymer ?
#
loop_
_entity_poly.entity_id
_entity_poly.type
_entity_poly.pdbx_seq_one_letter_code
_entity_poly.pdbx_strand_id
1 'polypeptide(L)'
;MPGATQIGRTLNGHTYTDAPVDVKLGPNTFRIPANYLDSQIAPWPGEGVSLVIEWPDMTPTLPGARANPRTNDFRKEISVRINYVDRVPIEGLMERYASNEALTEADSVERGDPRDRLDLRIPLSETMGLTPYAIDEAAMKEFAKRYEARYGKAPVRNPAYERDWYVARQADGRISTFIKCDAKGFRQDGVRLEGDQVISVQGEVVAGCVHYFVDSDNKLSVTLDYKRAFLKDWKRMEDAVRDVITRTRSN
;
A
#
# COMPACT_ATOMS: atom_id res chain seq x y z
N MET A 1 21.82 -8.43 -24.14
CA MET A 1 22.13 -8.54 -22.70
C MET A 1 21.62 -9.89 -22.22
N PRO A 2 22.39 -10.67 -21.44
CA PRO A 2 21.94 -11.99 -20.99
C PRO A 2 20.62 -11.89 -20.22
N GLY A 3 19.60 -12.65 -20.63
CA GLY A 3 18.31 -12.75 -19.91
C GLY A 3 17.25 -11.68 -20.23
N ALA A 4 17.52 -10.70 -21.10
CA ALA A 4 16.49 -9.77 -21.57
C ALA A 4 15.60 -10.43 -22.65
N THR A 5 14.28 -10.30 -22.52
CA THR A 5 13.30 -10.76 -23.52
C THR A 5 12.58 -9.59 -24.20
N GLN A 6 12.57 -8.42 -23.57
CA GLN A 6 11.99 -7.19 -24.10
C GLN A 6 13.01 -6.04 -24.07
N ILE A 7 13.03 -5.28 -25.15
CA ILE A 7 13.88 -4.09 -25.30
C ILE A 7 12.97 -2.89 -25.50
N GLY A 8 13.17 -1.87 -24.68
CA GLY A 8 12.45 -0.61 -24.73
C GLY A 8 13.21 0.48 -25.45
N ARG A 9 12.95 1.73 -25.03
CA ARG A 9 13.60 2.92 -25.58
C ARG A 9 15.06 3.01 -25.14
N THR A 10 15.86 3.72 -25.92
CA THR A 10 17.19 4.20 -25.50
C THR A 10 17.10 5.70 -25.26
N LEU A 11 17.39 6.14 -24.03
CA LEU A 11 17.37 7.55 -23.64
C LEU A 11 18.68 7.89 -22.91
N ASN A 12 19.29 9.02 -23.25
CA ASN A 12 20.53 9.50 -22.62
C ASN A 12 21.65 8.44 -22.53
N GLY A 13 21.77 7.60 -23.56
CA GLY A 13 22.79 6.54 -23.61
C GLY A 13 22.45 5.26 -22.82
N HIS A 14 21.28 5.18 -22.17
CA HIS A 14 20.80 3.98 -21.51
C HIS A 14 19.68 3.30 -22.30
N THR A 15 19.85 2.01 -22.62
CA THR A 15 18.81 1.17 -23.24
C THR A 15 18.04 0.42 -22.18
N TYR A 16 16.76 0.74 -22.02
CA TYR A 16 15.89 0.07 -21.06
C TYR A 16 15.52 -1.34 -21.54
N THR A 17 15.56 -2.32 -20.64
CA THR A 17 15.17 -3.71 -20.92
C THR A 17 14.43 -4.31 -19.72
N ASP A 18 13.95 -5.53 -19.85
CA ASP A 18 13.44 -6.36 -18.76
C ASP A 18 14.51 -7.31 -18.18
N ALA A 19 15.80 -7.09 -18.50
CA ALA A 19 16.87 -7.90 -17.94
C ALA A 19 16.78 -7.94 -16.39
N PRO A 20 16.91 -9.11 -15.75
CA PRO A 20 16.89 -9.19 -14.30
C PRO A 20 18.04 -8.41 -13.66
N VAL A 21 17.74 -7.69 -12.59
CA VAL A 21 18.67 -6.95 -11.74
C VAL A 21 18.64 -7.57 -10.35
N ASP A 22 19.81 -7.77 -9.75
CA ASP A 22 19.92 -8.30 -8.40
C ASP A 22 19.56 -7.21 -7.38
N VAL A 23 18.50 -7.45 -6.62
CA VAL A 23 18.01 -6.59 -5.55
C VAL A 23 18.21 -7.31 -4.21
N LYS A 24 18.86 -6.66 -3.25
CA LYS A 24 19.08 -7.21 -1.92
C LYS A 24 17.99 -6.74 -0.97
N LEU A 25 17.33 -7.68 -0.30
CA LEU A 25 16.38 -7.41 0.78
C LEU A 25 16.71 -8.34 1.95
N GLY A 26 17.34 -7.78 2.98
CA GLY A 26 17.93 -8.56 4.06
C GLY A 26 19.00 -9.53 3.54
N PRO A 27 19.01 -10.80 3.97
CA PRO A 27 19.98 -11.79 3.50
C PRO A 27 19.69 -12.31 2.08
N ASN A 28 18.50 -12.03 1.54
CA ASN A 28 18.03 -12.60 0.29
C ASN A 28 18.38 -11.74 -0.93
N THR A 29 18.56 -12.41 -2.08
CA THR A 29 18.75 -11.75 -3.38
C THR A 29 17.58 -12.07 -4.29
N PHE A 30 17.01 -11.05 -4.90
CA PHE A 30 15.89 -11.16 -5.84
C PHE A 30 16.33 -10.68 -7.22
N ARG A 31 16.23 -11.53 -8.25
CA ARG A 31 16.55 -11.20 -9.64
C ARG A 31 15.32 -10.61 -10.31
N ILE A 32 15.02 -9.35 -10.00
CA ILE A 32 13.79 -8.67 -10.43
C ILE A 32 14.01 -8.09 -11.83
N PRO A 33 13.12 -8.34 -12.82
CA PRO A 33 13.20 -7.68 -14.12
C PRO A 33 13.25 -6.16 -13.96
N ALA A 34 14.23 -5.50 -14.59
CA ALA A 34 14.51 -4.08 -14.34
C ALA A 34 13.28 -3.18 -14.51
N ASN A 35 12.37 -3.52 -15.42
CA ASN A 35 11.17 -2.75 -15.73
C ASN A 35 10.09 -2.77 -14.64
N TYR A 36 10.18 -3.64 -13.62
CA TYR A 36 9.39 -3.52 -12.39
C TYR A 36 9.85 -2.38 -11.50
N LEU A 37 11.15 -2.06 -11.50
CA LEU A 37 11.71 -1.03 -10.62
C LEU A 37 11.13 0.33 -10.97
N ASP A 38 10.93 1.18 -9.98
CA ASP A 38 10.48 2.56 -10.20
C ASP A 38 11.40 3.30 -11.19
N SER A 39 12.72 3.21 -11.05
CA SER A 39 13.65 3.81 -12.02
C SER A 39 13.67 3.13 -13.39
N GLN A 40 13.16 1.90 -13.47
CA GLN A 40 13.32 0.94 -14.56
C GLN A 40 14.78 0.56 -14.89
N ILE A 41 15.73 0.82 -13.98
CA ILE A 41 17.17 0.61 -14.17
C ILE A 41 17.76 -0.21 -13.01
N ALA A 42 17.71 0.35 -11.81
CA ALA A 42 18.29 -0.20 -10.59
C ALA A 42 17.55 0.35 -9.36
N PRO A 43 17.60 -0.33 -8.19
CA PRO A 43 17.06 0.22 -6.96
C PRO A 43 17.67 1.60 -6.65
N TRP A 44 16.86 2.50 -6.10
CA TRP A 44 17.37 3.76 -5.58
C TRP A 44 18.30 3.51 -4.37
N PRO A 45 19.28 4.39 -4.10
CA PRO A 45 20.09 4.29 -2.88
C PRO A 45 19.21 4.30 -1.62
N GLY A 46 19.42 3.34 -0.72
CA GLY A 46 18.65 3.19 0.52
C GLY A 46 18.32 1.74 0.83
N GLU A 47 17.56 1.52 1.89
CA GLU A 47 16.97 0.22 2.19
C GLU A 47 15.62 0.04 1.49
N GLY A 48 15.31 -1.22 1.16
CA GLY A 48 14.09 -1.58 0.46
C GLY A 48 14.17 -1.38 -1.05
N VAL A 49 13.05 -1.63 -1.72
CA VAL A 49 12.90 -1.42 -3.16
C VAL A 49 11.50 -0.90 -3.48
N SER A 50 11.41 0.01 -4.45
CA SER A 50 10.16 0.48 -5.02
C SER A 50 9.93 -0.14 -6.38
N LEU A 51 8.82 -0.87 -6.51
CA LEU A 51 8.33 -1.44 -7.75
C LEU A 51 7.07 -0.70 -8.22
N VAL A 52 6.73 -0.89 -9.49
CA VAL A 52 5.49 -0.40 -10.09
C VAL A 52 4.82 -1.51 -10.88
N ILE A 53 3.53 -1.70 -10.61
CA ILE A 53 2.64 -2.52 -11.44
C ILE A 53 1.51 -1.63 -11.99
N GLU A 54 0.89 -2.03 -13.09
CA GLU A 54 -0.17 -1.25 -13.73
C GLU A 54 -1.52 -1.98 -13.67
N TRP A 55 -2.56 -1.24 -13.26
CA TRP A 55 -3.95 -1.68 -13.37
C TRP A 55 -4.38 -1.72 -14.86
N PRO A 56 -5.21 -2.69 -15.30
CA PRO A 56 -5.91 -3.71 -14.51
C PRO A 56 -5.18 -5.06 -14.37
N ASP A 57 -4.11 -5.27 -15.13
CA ASP A 57 -3.52 -6.61 -15.29
C ASP A 57 -2.43 -6.93 -14.27
N MET A 58 -2.00 -5.94 -13.48
CA MET A 58 -0.97 -6.06 -12.44
C MET A 58 0.41 -6.44 -13.01
N THR A 59 0.65 -6.11 -14.27
CA THR A 59 1.93 -6.30 -14.96
C THR A 59 2.85 -5.10 -14.76
N PRO A 60 4.18 -5.25 -14.89
CA PRO A 60 5.08 -4.12 -14.84
C PRO A 60 4.85 -3.18 -16.02
N THR A 61 5.23 -1.93 -15.86
CA THR A 61 5.31 -1.00 -17.00
C THR A 61 6.33 -1.52 -18.03
N LEU A 62 6.07 -1.29 -19.32
CA LEU A 62 7.01 -1.64 -20.40
C LEU A 62 8.39 -1.00 -20.17
N PRO A 63 9.50 -1.66 -20.56
CA PRO A 63 10.85 -1.14 -20.36
C PRO A 63 11.02 0.29 -20.89
N GLY A 64 11.41 1.19 -19.99
CA GLY A 64 11.66 2.60 -20.31
C GLY A 64 10.41 3.44 -20.55
N ALA A 65 9.18 2.92 -20.44
CA ALA A 65 7.97 3.69 -20.67
C ALA A 65 7.66 4.70 -19.54
N ARG A 66 8.20 4.51 -18.34
CA ARG A 66 8.10 5.49 -17.23
C ARG A 66 9.14 6.61 -17.31
N ALA A 67 10.26 6.36 -18.00
CA ALA A 67 11.33 7.34 -18.15
C ALA A 67 10.81 8.60 -18.87
N ASN A 68 11.21 9.78 -18.39
CA ASN A 68 10.75 11.04 -18.95
C ASN A 68 11.34 11.29 -20.37
N PRO A 69 10.54 11.71 -21.36
CA PRO A 69 9.08 11.86 -21.34
C PRO A 69 8.37 10.50 -21.33
N ARG A 70 7.44 10.32 -20.39
CA ARG A 70 6.74 9.04 -20.19
C ARG A 70 5.82 8.71 -21.36
N THR A 71 5.68 7.41 -21.65
CA THR A 71 4.79 6.88 -22.69
C THR A 71 3.73 5.94 -22.15
N ASN A 72 3.79 5.56 -20.87
CA ASN A 72 2.72 4.85 -20.19
C ASN A 72 1.63 5.81 -19.67
N ASP A 73 0.46 5.27 -19.30
CA ASP A 73 -0.55 6.02 -18.56
C ASP A 73 -0.25 5.98 -17.06
N PHE A 74 0.30 7.08 -16.54
CA PHE A 74 0.64 7.21 -15.12
C PHE A 74 -0.56 6.99 -14.17
N ARG A 75 -1.79 7.12 -14.67
CA ARG A 75 -3.00 6.90 -13.85
C ARG A 75 -3.17 5.43 -13.47
N LYS A 76 -2.63 4.50 -14.27
CA LYS A 76 -2.69 3.06 -14.04
C LYS A 76 -1.64 2.57 -13.05
N GLU A 77 -0.60 3.35 -12.78
CA GLU A 77 0.48 2.97 -11.88
C GLU A 77 -0.02 2.75 -10.45
N ILE A 78 0.43 1.63 -9.87
CA ILE A 78 0.31 1.25 -8.46
C ILE A 78 1.74 1.16 -7.94
N SER A 79 2.07 2.02 -6.97
CA SER A 79 3.38 2.02 -6.34
C SER A 79 3.44 0.91 -5.30
N VAL A 80 4.51 0.12 -5.30
CA VAL A 80 4.74 -0.99 -4.37
C VAL A 80 6.08 -0.77 -3.68
N ARG A 81 6.08 -0.57 -2.37
CA ARG A 81 7.29 -0.50 -1.56
C ARG A 81 7.47 -1.80 -0.80
N ILE A 82 8.65 -2.40 -0.92
CA ILE A 82 9.02 -3.65 -0.24
C ILE A 82 10.23 -3.37 0.64
N ASN A 83 10.11 -3.65 1.94
CA ASN A 83 11.19 -3.47 2.89
C ASN A 83 11.47 -4.76 3.65
N TYR A 84 12.74 -5.02 3.94
CA TYR A 84 13.10 -6.07 4.90
C TYR A 84 12.82 -5.59 6.33
N VAL A 85 12.26 -6.47 7.16
CA VAL A 85 11.84 -6.17 8.51
C VAL A 85 12.79 -6.81 9.51
N ASP A 86 13.63 -5.99 10.13
CA ASP A 86 14.62 -6.40 11.13
C ASP A 86 14.50 -5.67 12.48
N ARG A 87 13.71 -4.59 12.55
CA ARG A 87 13.54 -3.77 13.76
C ARG A 87 12.38 -4.20 14.65
N VAL A 88 11.45 -4.98 14.12
CA VAL A 88 10.25 -5.47 14.83
C VAL A 88 9.94 -6.90 14.40
N PRO A 89 9.27 -7.71 15.24
CA PRO A 89 8.79 -9.04 14.82
C PRO A 89 7.81 -8.91 13.64
N ILE A 90 8.03 -9.71 12.59
CA ILE A 90 7.18 -9.68 11.39
C ILE A 90 5.76 -10.17 11.70
N GLU A 91 5.63 -11.09 12.66
CA GLU A 91 4.39 -11.77 13.03
C GLU A 91 3.36 -10.83 13.67
N GLY A 92 3.80 -9.71 14.26
CA GLY A 92 2.92 -8.69 14.87
C GLY A 92 2.88 -7.38 14.09
N LEU A 93 3.47 -7.33 12.89
CA LEU A 93 3.58 -6.08 12.13
C LEU A 93 2.21 -5.59 11.64
N MET A 94 1.33 -6.50 11.23
CA MET A 94 0.00 -6.16 10.73
C MET A 94 -0.89 -5.59 11.84
N GLU A 95 -0.86 -6.19 13.02
CA GLU A 95 -1.54 -5.71 14.23
C GLU A 95 -1.00 -4.33 14.64
N ARG A 96 0.33 -4.13 14.55
CA ARG A 96 0.95 -2.83 14.80
C ARG A 96 0.49 -1.75 13.82
N TYR A 97 0.30 -2.07 12.53
CA TYR A 97 -0.24 -1.10 11.56
C TYR A 97 -1.71 -0.76 11.82
N ALA A 98 -2.47 -1.73 12.31
CA ALA A 98 -3.89 -1.60 12.62
C ALA A 98 -4.15 -0.98 14.01
N SER A 99 -3.15 -0.41 14.66
CA SER A 99 -3.27 0.19 15.99
C SER A 99 -2.32 1.39 16.19
N ASN A 100 -2.39 2.04 17.35
CA ASN A 100 -1.69 3.28 17.64
C ASN A 100 -0.62 3.19 18.73
N GLU A 101 -0.31 2.01 19.28
CA GLU A 101 0.65 1.86 20.38
C GLU A 101 2.03 2.40 20.04
N ALA A 102 2.44 2.28 18.78
CA ALA A 102 3.72 2.79 18.30
C ALA A 102 3.76 4.32 18.14
N LEU A 103 2.60 4.99 18.14
CA LEU A 103 2.45 6.42 17.85
C LEU A 103 2.01 7.24 19.08
N THR A 104 1.69 6.56 20.19
CA THR A 104 1.13 7.17 21.39
C THR A 104 1.82 6.64 22.63
N GLU A 105 1.93 7.46 23.67
CA GLU A 105 2.48 7.03 24.96
C GLU A 105 1.49 6.11 25.70
N ALA A 106 2.00 5.21 26.56
CA ALA A 106 1.20 4.17 27.18
C ALA A 106 0.02 4.70 28.01
N ASP A 107 0.25 5.77 28.75
CA ASP A 107 -0.71 6.36 29.68
C ASP A 107 -1.34 7.66 29.15
N SER A 108 -1.18 7.96 27.84
CA SER A 108 -1.77 9.16 27.25
C SER A 108 -3.25 8.99 26.95
N VAL A 109 -3.97 10.12 26.87
CA VAL A 109 -5.38 10.07 26.46
C VAL A 109 -5.49 9.60 25.00
N GLU A 110 -4.55 10.01 24.15
CA GLU A 110 -4.43 9.66 22.73
C GLU A 110 -4.30 8.15 22.51
N ARG A 111 -3.75 7.40 23.47
CA ARG A 111 -3.73 5.93 23.39
C ARG A 111 -5.13 5.34 23.24
N GLY A 112 -6.14 5.97 23.85
CA GLY A 112 -7.54 5.57 23.77
C GLY A 112 -8.33 6.16 22.60
N ASP A 113 -7.67 6.72 21.57
CA ASP A 113 -8.33 7.27 20.40
C ASP A 113 -8.89 6.16 19.49
N PRO A 114 -10.22 6.03 19.34
CA PRO A 114 -10.83 4.95 18.56
C PRO A 114 -10.68 5.11 17.05
N ARG A 115 -10.13 6.24 16.57
CA ARG A 115 -9.87 6.46 15.15
C ARG A 115 -8.69 5.64 14.66
N ASP A 116 -7.69 5.41 15.51
CA ASP A 116 -6.41 4.81 15.12
C ASP A 116 -6.20 3.41 15.71
N ARG A 117 -7.27 2.77 16.17
CA ARG A 117 -7.24 1.47 16.84
C ARG A 117 -8.31 0.51 16.31
N LEU A 118 -7.90 -0.61 15.73
CA LEU A 118 -8.82 -1.57 15.13
C LEU A 118 -9.76 -2.21 16.18
N ASP A 119 -9.25 -2.46 17.38
CA ASP A 119 -10.01 -3.04 18.50
C ASP A 119 -11.09 -2.10 19.06
N LEU A 120 -11.03 -0.80 18.73
CA LEU A 120 -12.03 0.20 19.09
C LEU A 120 -12.96 0.58 17.93
N ARG A 121 -12.80 -0.07 16.76
CA ARG A 121 -13.62 0.18 15.57
C ARG A 121 -14.72 -0.87 15.41
N ILE A 122 -15.80 -0.50 14.72
CA ILE A 122 -16.96 -1.35 14.50
C ILE A 122 -16.79 -2.13 13.18
N PRO A 123 -16.78 -3.47 13.19
CA PRO A 123 -16.79 -4.26 11.97
C PRO A 123 -18.13 -4.11 11.24
N LEU A 124 -18.08 -3.95 9.92
CA LEU A 124 -19.23 -3.90 9.04
C LEU A 124 -19.36 -5.20 8.22
N SER A 125 -20.43 -5.32 7.43
CA SER A 125 -20.63 -6.46 6.54
C SER A 125 -19.52 -6.57 5.51
N GLU A 126 -19.06 -7.80 5.27
CA GLU A 126 -17.99 -8.10 4.33
C GLU A 126 -18.33 -7.66 2.91
N THR A 127 -17.32 -7.15 2.19
CA THR A 127 -17.40 -6.84 0.77
C THR A 127 -16.04 -7.07 0.12
N MET A 128 -16.01 -7.63 -1.10
CA MET A 128 -14.77 -7.91 -1.83
C MET A 128 -13.79 -8.83 -1.06
N GLY A 129 -14.29 -9.68 -0.15
CA GLY A 129 -13.45 -10.50 0.74
C GLY A 129 -12.71 -9.72 1.83
N LEU A 130 -13.17 -8.50 2.14
CA LEU A 130 -12.64 -7.63 3.19
C LEU A 130 -13.76 -7.28 4.17
N THR A 131 -13.44 -7.25 5.46
CA THR A 131 -14.30 -6.68 6.51
C THR A 131 -13.98 -5.18 6.64
N PRO A 132 -14.90 -4.26 6.32
CA PRO A 132 -14.71 -2.85 6.59
C PRO A 132 -14.83 -2.56 8.10
N TYR A 133 -14.09 -1.56 8.59
CA TYR A 133 -14.12 -1.14 9.99
C TYR A 133 -14.37 0.37 10.09
N ALA A 134 -15.53 0.74 10.63
CA ALA A 134 -15.93 2.13 10.84
C ALA A 134 -15.47 2.65 12.21
N ILE A 135 -15.28 3.96 12.30
CA ILE A 135 -15.04 4.65 13.58
C ILE A 135 -16.30 4.52 14.44
N ASP A 136 -16.12 4.12 15.70
CA ASP A 136 -17.21 4.13 16.69
C ASP A 136 -17.44 5.57 17.20
N GLU A 137 -18.52 6.20 16.73
CA GLU A 137 -18.88 7.56 17.15
C GLU A 137 -19.31 7.65 18.63
N ALA A 138 -19.78 6.57 19.24
CA ALA A 138 -20.05 6.54 20.68
C ALA A 138 -18.74 6.51 21.48
N ALA A 139 -17.78 5.69 21.07
CA ALA A 139 -16.44 5.70 21.65
C ALA A 139 -15.73 7.05 21.44
N MET A 140 -15.91 7.69 20.28
CA MET A 140 -15.36 9.02 20.01
C MET A 140 -15.89 10.09 20.95
N LYS A 141 -17.19 10.05 21.30
CA LYS A 141 -17.77 10.98 22.27
C LYS A 141 -17.12 10.83 23.64
N GLU A 142 -16.86 9.60 24.07
CA GLU A 142 -16.21 9.35 25.36
C GLU A 142 -14.73 9.75 25.35
N PHE A 143 -14.02 9.43 24.27
CA PHE A 143 -12.66 9.92 24.04
C PHE A 143 -12.60 11.46 24.08
N ALA A 144 -13.52 12.15 23.39
CA ALA A 144 -13.55 13.60 23.34
C ALA A 144 -13.72 14.24 24.73
N LYS A 145 -14.58 13.69 25.59
CA LYS A 145 -14.72 14.17 26.98
C LYS A 145 -13.42 14.03 27.76
N ARG A 146 -12.76 12.88 27.67
CA ARG A 146 -11.46 12.64 28.36
C ARG A 146 -10.37 13.57 27.83
N TYR A 147 -10.34 13.77 26.52
CA TYR A 147 -9.38 14.66 25.85
C TYR A 147 -9.59 16.12 26.26
N GLU A 148 -10.84 16.59 26.27
CA GLU A 148 -11.17 17.95 26.70
C GLU A 148 -10.90 18.19 28.19
N ALA A 149 -11.22 17.22 29.05
CA ALA A 149 -10.89 17.31 30.47
C ALA A 149 -9.37 17.41 30.72
N ARG A 150 -8.56 16.76 29.88
CA ARG A 150 -7.09 16.79 29.99
C ARG A 150 -6.46 18.06 29.41
N TYR A 151 -6.97 18.54 28.28
CA TYR A 151 -6.30 19.57 27.46
C TYR A 151 -7.08 20.88 27.34
N GLY A 152 -8.29 20.98 27.91
CA GLY A 152 -9.13 22.17 27.86
C GLY A 152 -9.70 22.50 26.47
N LYS A 153 -9.66 21.54 25.54
CA LYS A 153 -10.18 21.68 24.17
C LYS A 153 -10.65 20.34 23.62
N ALA A 154 -11.67 20.36 22.77
CA ALA A 154 -12.11 19.17 22.06
C ALA A 154 -11.04 18.66 21.06
N PRO A 155 -10.97 17.33 20.81
CA PRO A 155 -10.08 16.80 19.78
C PRO A 155 -10.53 17.22 18.38
N VAL A 156 -9.56 17.52 17.50
CA VAL A 156 -9.84 17.93 16.12
C VAL A 156 -10.33 16.73 15.31
N ARG A 157 -11.48 16.88 14.63
CA ARG A 157 -12.00 15.93 13.64
C ARG A 157 -11.51 16.33 12.26
N ASN A 158 -10.43 15.69 11.79
CA ASN A 158 -9.88 15.93 10.46
C ASN A 158 -10.18 14.74 9.54
N PRO A 159 -11.09 14.89 8.55
CA PRO A 159 -11.48 13.81 7.66
C PRO A 159 -10.33 13.15 6.88
N ALA A 160 -9.20 13.86 6.70
CA ALA A 160 -8.01 13.30 6.06
C ALA A 160 -7.35 12.18 6.88
N TYR A 161 -7.53 12.18 8.21
CA TYR A 161 -6.99 11.16 9.11
C TYR A 161 -8.04 10.15 9.57
N GLU A 162 -9.33 10.38 9.25
CA GLU A 162 -10.45 9.51 9.61
C GLU A 162 -10.79 8.57 8.45
N ARG A 163 -9.81 7.75 8.07
CA ARG A 163 -9.86 6.86 6.90
C ARG A 163 -10.79 5.67 7.11
N ASP A 164 -11.39 5.20 6.01
CA ASP A 164 -12.12 3.93 5.95
C ASP A 164 -11.08 2.79 6.00
N TRP A 165 -11.29 1.82 6.89
CA TRP A 165 -10.37 0.70 7.08
C TRP A 165 -10.98 -0.58 6.53
N TYR A 166 -10.16 -1.43 5.92
CA TYR A 166 -10.54 -2.74 5.43
C TYR A 166 -9.51 -3.78 5.88
N VAL A 167 -9.99 -4.94 6.34
CA VAL A 167 -9.15 -6.00 6.90
C VAL A 167 -9.53 -7.33 6.26
N ALA A 168 -8.52 -8.10 5.84
CA ALA A 168 -8.66 -9.54 5.64
C ALA A 168 -7.88 -10.29 6.73
N ARG A 169 -8.39 -11.45 7.13
CA ARG A 169 -7.78 -12.31 8.14
C ARG A 169 -7.46 -13.68 7.56
N GLN A 170 -6.43 -14.32 8.09
CA GLN A 170 -6.16 -15.73 7.89
C GLN A 170 -7.18 -16.59 8.66
N ALA A 171 -7.21 -17.89 8.37
CA ALA A 171 -8.09 -18.84 9.05
C ALA A 171 -7.88 -18.91 10.58
N ASP A 172 -6.67 -18.59 11.06
CA ASP A 172 -6.34 -18.53 12.48
C ASP A 172 -6.71 -17.19 13.16
N GLY A 173 -7.32 -16.26 12.40
CA GLY A 173 -7.76 -14.96 12.88
C GLY A 173 -6.70 -13.85 12.81
N ARG A 174 -5.45 -14.13 12.45
CA ARG A 174 -4.41 -13.10 12.27
C ARG A 174 -4.70 -12.19 11.09
N ILE A 175 -4.29 -10.92 11.17
CA ILE A 175 -4.49 -9.98 10.07
C ILE A 175 -3.52 -10.32 8.94
N SER A 176 -4.05 -10.66 7.76
CA SER A 176 -3.23 -10.88 6.56
C SER A 176 -3.06 -9.61 5.73
N THR A 177 -4.09 -8.76 5.75
CA THR A 177 -4.21 -7.58 4.90
C THR A 177 -4.84 -6.44 5.68
N PHE A 178 -4.27 -5.25 5.56
CA PHE A 178 -4.83 -4.04 6.16
C PHE A 178 -4.76 -2.88 5.17
N ILE A 179 -5.90 -2.24 4.92
CA ILE A 179 -6.02 -1.17 3.92
C ILE A 179 -6.69 0.03 4.55
N LYS A 180 -6.12 1.22 4.37
CA LYS A 180 -6.71 2.51 4.77
C LYS A 180 -6.99 3.32 3.52
N CYS A 181 -8.23 3.71 3.29
CA CYS A 181 -8.64 4.53 2.15
C CYS A 181 -9.20 5.86 2.61
N ASP A 182 -9.07 6.90 1.78
CA ASP A 182 -9.76 8.15 2.01
C ASP A 182 -11.26 7.88 2.12
N ALA A 183 -11.90 8.41 3.16
CA ALA A 183 -13.30 8.11 3.44
C ALA A 183 -14.20 8.62 2.31
N LYS A 184 -15.28 7.89 1.99
CA LYS A 184 -16.26 8.34 0.98
C LYS A 184 -16.88 9.70 1.31
N GLY A 185 -17.04 10.01 2.60
CA GLY A 185 -17.51 11.32 3.07
C GLY A 185 -16.49 12.45 2.90
N PHE A 186 -15.20 12.13 2.69
CA PHE A 186 -14.12 13.11 2.53
C PHE A 186 -13.76 13.37 1.07
N ARG A 187 -13.63 12.32 0.25
CA ARG A 187 -13.27 12.43 -1.17
C ARG A 187 -14.11 11.49 -2.03
N GLN A 188 -14.51 11.99 -3.20
CA GLN A 188 -14.97 11.15 -4.31
C GLN A 188 -13.77 10.42 -4.94
N ASP A 189 -14.02 9.41 -5.78
CA ASP A 189 -12.93 8.63 -6.38
C ASP A 189 -12.01 9.48 -7.29
N GLY A 190 -12.55 10.52 -7.92
CA GLY A 190 -11.81 11.43 -8.82
C GLY A 190 -11.35 10.80 -10.14
N VAL A 191 -11.64 9.52 -10.35
CA VAL A 191 -11.45 8.79 -11.60
C VAL A 191 -12.64 7.85 -11.85
N ARG A 192 -12.86 7.50 -13.11
CA ARG A 192 -13.78 6.44 -13.54
C ARG A 192 -13.01 5.37 -14.31
N LEU A 193 -13.44 4.13 -14.14
CA LEU A 193 -12.85 2.98 -14.82
C LEU A 193 -13.78 2.57 -15.97
N GLU A 194 -13.26 2.56 -17.19
CA GLU A 194 -13.99 2.15 -18.39
C GLU A 194 -13.15 1.10 -19.14
N GLY A 195 -13.53 -0.17 -19.00
CA GLY A 195 -12.73 -1.29 -19.52
C GLY A 195 -11.35 -1.31 -18.87
N ASP A 196 -10.30 -1.13 -19.67
CA ASP A 196 -8.91 -1.05 -19.22
C ASP A 196 -8.42 0.39 -19.03
N GLN A 197 -9.27 1.41 -19.23
CA GLN A 197 -8.88 2.82 -19.15
C GLN A 197 -9.21 3.44 -17.80
N VAL A 198 -8.39 4.43 -17.40
CA VAL A 198 -8.58 5.21 -16.17
C VAL A 198 -8.78 6.68 -16.55
N ILE A 199 -10.04 7.14 -16.47
CA ILE A 199 -10.43 8.48 -16.91
C ILE A 199 -10.53 9.39 -15.70
N SER A 200 -9.72 10.46 -15.68
CA SER A 200 -9.80 11.48 -14.63
C SER A 200 -11.11 12.25 -14.70
N VAL A 201 -11.70 12.53 -13.54
CA VAL A 201 -12.81 13.47 -13.42
C VAL A 201 -12.22 14.87 -13.19
N GLN A 202 -12.58 15.82 -14.06
CA GLN A 202 -12.03 17.17 -14.00
C GLN A 202 -12.45 17.86 -12.69
N GLY A 203 -11.49 18.53 -12.03
CA GLY A 203 -11.72 19.26 -10.79
C GLY A 203 -11.73 18.40 -9.51
N GLU A 204 -11.68 17.08 -9.65
CA GLU A 204 -11.68 16.16 -8.52
C GLU A 204 -10.27 15.76 -8.09
N VAL A 205 -10.04 15.73 -6.78
CA VAL A 205 -8.83 15.15 -6.20
C VAL A 205 -9.07 13.66 -6.04
N VAL A 206 -8.21 12.85 -6.67
CA VAL A 206 -8.31 11.38 -6.64
C VAL A 206 -8.17 10.85 -5.22
N ALA A 207 -9.16 10.08 -4.76
CA ALA A 207 -9.09 9.38 -3.47
C ALA A 207 -8.01 8.29 -3.51
N GLY A 208 -7.19 8.23 -2.47
CA GLY A 208 -6.13 7.22 -2.34
C GLY A 208 -6.43 6.14 -1.31
N CYS A 209 -5.72 5.03 -1.44
CA CYS A 209 -5.60 3.98 -0.43
C CYS A 209 -4.12 3.68 -0.19
N VAL A 210 -3.82 3.31 1.06
CA VAL A 210 -2.57 2.63 1.41
C VAL A 210 -2.92 1.22 1.88
N HIS A 211 -2.19 0.23 1.39
CA HIS A 211 -2.48 -1.20 1.59
C HIS A 211 -1.22 -1.90 2.06
N TYR A 212 -1.32 -2.55 3.21
CA TYR A 212 -0.26 -3.30 3.85
C TYR A 212 -0.54 -4.80 3.79
N PHE A 213 0.50 -5.57 3.51
CA PHE A 213 0.58 -7.00 3.79
C PHE A 213 2.04 -7.40 4.04
N VAL A 214 2.25 -8.64 4.46
CA VAL A 214 3.59 -9.18 4.73
C VAL A 214 3.86 -10.47 3.97
N ASP A 215 5.15 -10.72 3.72
CA ASP A 215 5.72 -12.03 3.44
C ASP A 215 6.55 -12.43 4.65
N SER A 216 6.00 -13.34 5.47
CA SER A 216 6.62 -13.78 6.71
C SER A 216 7.89 -14.60 6.48
N ASP A 217 7.94 -15.41 5.43
CA ASP A 217 9.06 -16.30 5.13
C ASP A 217 10.32 -15.51 4.76
N ASN A 218 10.14 -14.44 3.99
CA ASN A 218 11.22 -13.54 3.59
C ASN A 218 11.40 -12.34 4.55
N LYS A 219 10.57 -12.23 5.59
CA LYS A 219 10.48 -11.08 6.51
C LYS A 219 10.35 -9.75 5.77
N LEU A 220 9.45 -9.68 4.80
CA LEU A 220 9.22 -8.47 4.01
C LEU A 220 7.89 -7.82 4.39
N SER A 221 7.90 -6.50 4.57
CA SER A 221 6.70 -5.69 4.57
C SER A 221 6.45 -5.13 3.18
N VAL A 222 5.20 -5.18 2.74
CA VAL A 222 4.78 -4.63 1.46
C VAL A 222 3.75 -3.55 1.70
N THR A 223 3.98 -2.37 1.13
CA THR A 223 3.06 -1.23 1.16
C THR A 223 2.73 -0.81 -0.26
N LEU A 224 1.45 -0.76 -0.60
CA LEU A 224 0.96 -0.28 -1.87
C LEU A 224 0.27 1.06 -1.69
N ASP A 225 0.50 1.96 -2.64
CA ASP A 225 -0.19 3.25 -2.73
C ASP A 225 -0.92 3.31 -4.08
N TYR A 226 -2.25 3.38 -4.04
CA TYR A 226 -3.10 3.34 -5.24
C TYR A 226 -4.39 4.14 -5.08
N LYS A 227 -5.11 4.33 -6.19
CA LYS A 227 -6.38 5.07 -6.24
C LYS A 227 -7.50 4.21 -5.67
N ARG A 228 -8.39 4.75 -4.84
CA ARG A 228 -9.49 4.00 -4.20
C ARG A 228 -10.38 3.27 -5.21
N ALA A 229 -10.53 3.80 -6.43
CA ALA A 229 -11.23 3.13 -7.52
C ALA A 229 -10.69 1.72 -7.84
N PHE A 230 -9.40 1.45 -7.58
CA PHE A 230 -8.77 0.14 -7.81
C PHE A 230 -8.97 -0.85 -6.65
N LEU A 231 -9.57 -0.43 -5.53
CA LEU A 231 -9.71 -1.25 -4.32
C LEU A 231 -10.36 -2.62 -4.59
N LYS A 232 -11.29 -2.70 -5.54
CA LYS A 232 -11.94 -3.96 -5.93
C LYS A 232 -10.97 -5.06 -6.41
N ASP A 233 -9.80 -4.67 -6.88
CA ASP A 233 -8.77 -5.59 -7.39
C ASP A 233 -7.62 -5.82 -6.40
N TRP A 234 -7.78 -5.42 -5.12
CA TRP A 234 -6.73 -5.50 -4.08
C TRP A 234 -6.06 -6.88 -4.01
N LYS A 235 -6.84 -7.97 -4.14
CA LYS A 235 -6.31 -9.33 -4.05
C LYS A 235 -5.43 -9.68 -5.24
N ARG A 236 -5.78 -9.20 -6.45
CA ARG A 236 -4.93 -9.36 -7.65
C ARG A 236 -3.61 -8.60 -7.51
N MET A 237 -3.61 -7.45 -6.82
CA MET A 237 -2.39 -6.71 -6.52
C MET A 237 -1.47 -7.50 -5.57
N GLU A 238 -2.02 -8.06 -4.48
CA GLU A 238 -1.23 -8.92 -3.59
C GLU A 238 -0.65 -10.12 -4.32
N ASP A 239 -1.47 -10.82 -5.11
CA ASP A 239 -1.06 -12.04 -5.81
C ASP A 239 0.06 -11.76 -6.80
N ALA A 240 -0.03 -10.67 -7.58
CA ALA A 240 1.02 -10.28 -8.50
C ALA A 240 2.34 -9.96 -7.79
N VAL A 241 2.30 -9.24 -6.67
CA VAL A 241 3.51 -8.90 -5.91
C VAL A 241 4.12 -10.14 -5.22
N ARG A 242 3.30 -11.01 -4.62
CA ARG A 242 3.75 -12.28 -4.02
C ARG A 242 4.40 -13.19 -5.06
N ASP A 243 3.82 -13.24 -6.26
CA ASP A 243 4.34 -14.02 -7.37
C ASP A 243 5.70 -13.47 -7.87
N VAL A 244 5.89 -12.15 -7.90
CA VAL A 244 7.21 -11.53 -8.16
C VAL A 244 8.22 -11.93 -7.09
N ILE A 245 7.89 -11.78 -5.81
CA ILE A 245 8.79 -12.14 -4.69
C ILE A 245 9.20 -13.62 -4.80
N THR A 246 8.23 -14.50 -5.04
CA THR A 246 8.44 -15.96 -5.12
C THR A 246 9.34 -16.33 -6.30
N ARG A 247 9.03 -15.85 -7.51
CA ARG A 247 9.73 -16.25 -8.74
C ARG A 247 11.12 -15.64 -8.89
N THR A 248 11.36 -14.48 -8.28
CA THR A 248 12.63 -13.77 -8.45
C THR A 248 13.63 -14.09 -7.34
N ARG A 249 13.22 -14.71 -6.23
CA ARG A 249 14.12 -15.12 -5.16
C ARG A 249 15.17 -16.09 -5.70
N SER A 250 16.44 -15.72 -5.55
CA SER A 250 17.56 -16.63 -5.86
C SER A 250 17.61 -17.71 -4.79
N ASN A 251 17.83 -18.96 -5.21
CA ASN A 251 18.10 -20.08 -4.32
C ASN A 251 19.46 -19.93 -3.64
#